data_AF-A0A0M8VBM2-F1
#
_entry.id   AF-A0A0M8VBM2-F1
#
_cell.length_a   1.000
_cell.length_b   1.000
_cell.length_c   1.000
_cell.angle_alpha   90.00
_cell.angle_beta   90.00
_cell.angle_gamma   90.00
#
_symmetry.space_group_name_H-M   'P 1'
#
loop_
_entity.id
_entity.type
_entity.pdbx_description
1 polymer ?
#
loop_
_entity_poly.entity_id
_entity_poly.type
_entity_poly.pdbx_seq_one_letter_code
_entity_poly.pdbx_strand_id
1 'polypeptide(L)'
;MGLSAVHLQLYKLLYDLRHTPPTMLQIRAEIADGNGSSPAQTDRRVRDLRDYFLIDAVRDGRNHRYQLRGWNRDRNNGLRRALSRRLRAQVLAPQRCAQCGRTPTEHHVVLVVDHKVPRHWGGTDELDNLQPLCEDCNSGKKAFYGTYDDYANEIKEAANHDEPHGRIGELLKAFQGDWVPSELIGVVASMKQYQDDWQKRLRELRTLGWQIDFKKKKDPKSGRFLSSYRAKHWEPWPEGSIRAEISRLEQDGKQ
;
A
#
# COMPACT_ATOMS: atom_id res chain seq x y z
N MET A 1 -11.05 18.52 16.57
CA MET A 1 -10.74 17.63 15.42
C MET A 1 -10.90 18.46 14.16
N GLY A 2 -9.92 18.51 13.26
CA GLY A 2 -9.99 19.31 12.02
C GLY A 2 -10.90 18.68 10.95
N LEU A 3 -12.04 18.12 11.37
CA LEU A 3 -12.98 17.38 10.52
C LEU A 3 -13.99 18.36 9.93
N SER A 4 -14.17 18.33 8.61
CA SER A 4 -15.20 19.14 7.94
C SER A 4 -16.61 18.58 8.19
N ALA A 5 -17.65 19.35 7.85
CA ALA A 5 -19.03 18.90 7.95
C ALA A 5 -19.29 17.56 7.24
N VAL A 6 -18.64 17.33 6.10
CA VAL A 6 -18.79 16.06 5.36
C VAL A 6 -18.10 14.89 6.07
N HIS A 7 -17.01 15.13 6.80
CA HIS A 7 -16.42 14.08 7.62
C HIS A 7 -17.35 13.65 8.75
N LEU A 8 -18.07 14.60 9.36
CA LEU A 8 -19.05 14.29 10.41
C LEU A 8 -20.25 13.49 9.86
N GLN A 9 -20.71 13.81 8.65
CA GLN A 9 -21.75 13.04 7.95
C GLN A 9 -21.28 11.61 7.65
N LEU A 10 -20.08 11.46 7.09
CA LEU A 10 -19.48 10.14 6.83
C LEU A 10 -19.32 9.33 8.11
N TYR A 11 -18.85 9.96 9.20
CA TYR A 11 -18.76 9.30 10.50
C TYR A 11 -20.13 8.83 10.99
N LYS A 12 -21.15 9.69 10.92
CA LYS A 12 -22.52 9.33 11.32
C LYS A 12 -23.04 8.14 10.52
N LEU A 13 -22.89 8.17 9.19
CA LEU A 13 -23.28 7.06 8.32
C LEU A 13 -22.61 5.74 8.72
N LEU A 14 -21.29 5.76 8.88
CA LEU A 14 -20.53 4.56 9.27
C LEU A 14 -20.88 4.08 10.68
N TYR A 15 -21.20 5.00 11.59
CA TYR A 15 -21.63 4.69 12.95
C TYR A 15 -23.01 4.04 12.97
N ASP A 16 -23.98 4.58 12.23
CA ASP A 16 -25.34 4.07 12.16
C ASP A 16 -25.36 2.68 11.52
N LEU A 17 -24.53 2.46 10.49
CA LEU A 17 -24.42 1.20 9.76
C LEU A 17 -23.36 0.23 10.32
N ARG A 18 -22.79 0.48 11.51
CA ARG A 18 -21.67 -0.32 12.05
C ARG A 18 -21.96 -1.83 12.23
N HIS A 19 -23.23 -2.20 12.36
CA HIS A 19 -23.68 -3.60 12.47
C HIS A 19 -24.03 -4.23 11.12
N THR A 20 -24.19 -3.42 10.06
CA THR A 20 -24.44 -3.85 8.68
C THR A 20 -23.59 -2.98 7.73
N PRO A 21 -22.26 -3.17 7.71
CA PRO A 21 -21.35 -2.16 7.18
C PRO A 21 -21.55 -1.92 5.66
N PRO A 22 -21.55 -0.64 5.22
CA PRO A 22 -21.85 -0.29 3.84
C PRO A 22 -20.66 -0.54 2.91
N THR A 23 -20.94 -0.73 1.63
CA THR A 23 -19.92 -0.70 0.57
C THR A 23 -19.54 0.73 0.19
N MET A 24 -18.40 0.93 -0.47
CA MET A 24 -18.01 2.26 -0.96
C MET A 24 -19.02 2.83 -1.96
N LEU A 25 -19.69 1.97 -2.75
CA LEU A 25 -20.76 2.40 -3.65
C LEU A 25 -21.95 2.99 -2.88
N GLN A 26 -22.35 2.33 -1.79
CA GLN A 26 -23.42 2.82 -0.91
C GLN A 26 -23.02 4.12 -0.20
N ILE A 27 -21.77 4.22 0.27
CA ILE A 27 -21.24 5.45 0.89
C ILE A 27 -21.27 6.61 -0.10
N ARG A 28 -20.83 6.39 -1.34
CA ARG A 28 -20.83 7.43 -2.39
C ARG A 28 -22.24 7.88 -2.75
N ALA A 29 -23.19 6.95 -2.88
CA ALA A 29 -24.59 7.27 -3.17
C ALA A 29 -25.18 8.18 -2.08
N GLU A 30 -25.04 7.77 -0.82
CA GLU A 30 -25.60 8.51 0.33
C GLU A 30 -25.02 9.93 0.46
N ILE A 31 -23.72 10.10 0.20
CA ILE A 31 -23.05 11.40 0.32
C ILE A 31 -23.29 12.30 -0.91
N ALA A 32 -23.49 11.70 -2.09
CA ALA A 32 -23.81 12.45 -3.30
C ALA A 32 -25.18 13.14 -3.17
N ASP A 33 -26.17 12.42 -2.61
CA ASP A 33 -27.54 12.89 -2.43
C ASP A 33 -27.66 14.04 -1.42
N GLY A 34 -26.68 14.20 -0.52
CA GLY A 34 -26.69 15.25 0.51
C GLY A 34 -25.88 16.51 0.21
N ASN A 35 -24.89 16.48 -0.70
CA ASN A 35 -23.88 17.56 -0.80
C ASN A 35 -23.14 17.68 -2.16
N GLY A 36 -23.49 16.91 -3.21
CA GLY A 36 -22.89 17.05 -4.55
C GLY A 36 -21.37 16.82 -4.62
N SER A 37 -20.78 16.12 -3.64
CA SER A 37 -19.34 15.86 -3.61
C SER A 37 -18.94 14.80 -4.64
N SER A 38 -17.86 15.06 -5.40
CA SER A 38 -17.31 14.10 -6.37
C SER A 38 -16.92 12.76 -5.69
N PRO A 39 -17.14 11.59 -6.34
CA PRO A 39 -16.78 10.28 -5.81
C PRO A 39 -15.33 10.18 -5.28
N ALA A 40 -14.36 10.76 -6.00
CA ALA A 40 -12.95 10.74 -5.60
C ALA A 40 -12.67 11.52 -4.30
N GLN A 41 -13.47 12.53 -3.98
CA GLN A 41 -13.35 13.25 -2.71
C GLN A 41 -13.96 12.46 -1.55
N THR A 42 -15.03 11.69 -1.79
CA THR A 42 -15.67 10.85 -0.77
C THR A 42 -14.72 9.78 -0.27
N ASP A 43 -14.07 9.04 -1.17
CA ASP A 43 -13.09 8.01 -0.81
C ASP A 43 -11.92 8.56 0.02
N ARG A 44 -11.44 9.75 -0.35
CA ARG A 44 -10.38 10.44 0.38
C ARG A 44 -10.83 10.80 1.79
N ARG A 45 -12.05 11.29 1.95
CA ARG A 45 -12.60 11.67 3.26
C ARG A 45 -12.84 10.45 4.16
N VAL A 46 -13.22 9.30 3.58
CA VAL A 46 -13.27 8.03 4.35
C VAL A 46 -11.88 7.63 4.84
N ARG A 47 -10.84 7.79 4.01
CA ARG A 47 -9.45 7.58 4.44
C ARG A 47 -9.01 8.57 5.52
N ASP A 48 -9.38 9.84 5.39
CA ASP A 48 -9.09 10.86 6.40
C ASP A 48 -9.75 10.53 7.76
N LEU A 49 -10.88 9.81 7.79
CA LEU A 49 -11.49 9.35 9.05
C LEU A 49 -10.67 8.26 9.76
N ARG A 50 -9.86 7.47 9.04
CA ARG A 50 -8.98 6.44 9.64
C ARG A 50 -7.89 7.04 10.55
N ASP A 51 -7.59 8.33 10.38
CA ASP A 51 -6.70 9.09 11.28
C ASP A 51 -7.26 9.17 12.72
N TYR A 52 -8.58 9.06 12.88
CA TYR A 52 -9.29 9.21 14.16
C TYR A 52 -9.98 7.92 14.63
N PHE A 53 -10.40 7.08 13.69
CA PHE A 53 -11.25 5.93 13.95
C PHE A 53 -10.68 4.65 13.35
N LEU A 54 -10.89 3.52 14.03
CA LEU A 54 -10.60 2.21 13.46
C LEU A 54 -11.73 1.85 12.49
N ILE A 55 -11.45 1.92 11.19
CA ILE A 55 -12.39 1.60 10.11
C ILE A 55 -11.81 0.48 9.25
N ASP A 56 -12.29 -0.74 9.49
CA ASP A 56 -11.89 -1.93 8.76
C ASP A 56 -12.55 -1.91 7.37
N ALA A 57 -11.77 -2.13 6.31
CA ALA A 57 -12.32 -2.58 5.04
C ALA A 57 -12.31 -4.12 5.05
N VAL A 58 -13.50 -4.72 5.07
CA VAL A 58 -13.68 -6.17 4.99
C VAL A 58 -14.14 -6.51 3.59
N ARG A 59 -13.40 -7.36 2.90
CA ARG A 59 -13.75 -7.76 1.54
C ARG A 59 -15.04 -8.58 1.50
N ASP A 60 -15.94 -8.21 0.60
CA ASP A 60 -17.23 -8.86 0.32
C ASP A 60 -17.33 -9.08 -1.21
N GLY A 61 -16.86 -10.24 -1.65
CA GLY A 61 -16.70 -10.56 -3.08
C GLY A 61 -15.71 -9.62 -3.79
N ARG A 62 -16.23 -8.82 -4.74
CA ARG A 62 -15.45 -7.79 -5.47
C ARG A 62 -15.49 -6.41 -4.81
N ASN A 63 -16.25 -6.25 -3.73
CA ASN A 63 -16.40 -4.99 -3.02
C ASN A 63 -15.75 -5.07 -1.64
N HIS A 64 -15.67 -3.93 -0.96
CA HIS A 64 -15.31 -3.85 0.45
C HIS A 64 -16.45 -3.23 1.24
N ARG A 65 -16.67 -3.74 2.46
CA ARG A 65 -17.56 -3.18 3.46
C ARG A 65 -16.75 -2.47 4.54
N TYR A 66 -17.14 -1.26 4.87
CA TYR A 66 -16.38 -0.37 5.74
C TYR A 66 -16.99 -0.35 7.14
N GLN A 67 -16.39 -1.06 8.08
CA GLN A 67 -16.90 -1.20 9.43
C GLN A 67 -16.17 -0.28 10.41
N LEU A 68 -16.92 0.64 11.02
CA LEU A 68 -16.44 1.44 12.14
C LEU A 68 -16.40 0.57 13.41
N ARG A 69 -15.19 0.27 13.91
CA ARG A 69 -14.98 -0.52 15.13
C ARG A 69 -14.87 0.32 16.40
N GLY A 70 -14.44 1.58 16.25
CA GLY A 70 -14.30 2.48 17.38
C GLY A 70 -13.22 3.52 17.14
N TRP A 71 -12.64 4.01 18.24
CA TRP A 71 -11.55 4.98 18.19
C TRP A 71 -10.24 4.32 17.79
N ASN A 72 -9.49 4.98 16.91
CA ASN A 72 -8.11 4.61 16.69
C ASN A 72 -7.31 4.98 17.95
N ARG A 73 -6.94 3.99 18.76
CA ARG A 73 -6.20 4.18 20.02
C ARG A 73 -4.72 4.49 19.76
N ASP A 74 -4.23 4.18 18.56
CA ASP A 74 -2.89 4.54 18.08
C ASP A 74 -2.85 5.97 17.55
N ARG A 75 -3.45 6.92 18.28
CA ARG A 75 -3.49 8.35 17.92
C ARG A 75 -2.09 8.94 17.68
N ASN A 76 -1.05 8.30 18.22
CA ASN A 76 0.34 8.69 18.02
C ASN A 76 0.85 8.46 16.59
N ASN A 77 0.19 7.62 15.78
CA ASN A 77 0.55 7.36 14.38
C ASN A 77 -0.44 8.00 13.38
N GLY A 78 -1.64 8.39 13.82
CA GLY A 78 -2.77 8.79 12.97
C GLY A 78 -3.03 10.29 12.82
N LEU A 79 -2.75 11.12 13.83
CA LEU A 79 -2.67 12.56 13.57
C LEU A 79 -1.43 12.79 12.75
N ARG A 80 -1.59 13.32 11.52
CA ARG A 80 -0.50 13.74 10.60
C ARG A 80 0.51 14.64 11.31
N ARG A 81 1.35 14.06 12.14
CA ARG A 81 2.39 14.78 12.86
C ARG A 81 3.33 15.24 11.76
N ALA A 82 3.43 16.55 11.61
CA ALA A 82 4.39 17.09 10.68
C ALA A 82 5.76 16.50 11.05
N LEU A 83 6.45 15.95 10.05
CA LEU A 83 7.82 15.50 10.22
C LEU A 83 8.63 16.64 10.86
N SER A 84 9.52 16.29 11.79
CA SER A 84 10.37 17.31 12.41
C SER A 84 11.13 18.09 11.33
N ARG A 85 11.37 19.39 11.57
CA ARG A 85 12.13 20.22 10.62
C ARG A 85 13.50 19.61 10.30
N ARG A 86 14.13 18.98 11.30
CA ARG A 86 15.40 18.24 11.17
C ARG A 86 15.27 17.07 10.20
N LEU A 87 14.29 16.19 10.41
CA LEU A 87 14.08 15.03 9.54
C LEU A 87 13.72 15.45 8.11
N ARG A 88 12.89 16.48 7.96
CA ARG A 88 12.59 17.07 6.65
C ARG A 88 13.84 17.57 5.94
N ALA A 89 14.72 18.28 6.65
CA ALA A 89 15.99 18.75 6.08
C ALA A 89 16.91 17.58 5.68
N GLN A 90 16.98 16.51 6.50
CA GLN A 90 17.76 15.31 6.19
C GLN A 90 17.27 14.62 4.90
N VAL A 91 15.96 14.44 4.74
CA VAL A 91 15.38 13.79 3.56
C VAL A 91 15.59 14.63 2.29
N LEU A 92 15.53 15.95 2.39
CA LEU A 92 15.68 16.87 1.25
C LEU A 92 17.13 17.24 0.94
N ALA A 93 18.10 16.89 1.79
CA ALA A 93 19.53 17.16 1.60
C ALA A 93 20.10 16.75 0.23
N PRO A 94 19.64 15.67 -0.44
CA PRO A 94 20.11 15.31 -1.78
C PRO A 94 19.77 16.32 -2.89
N GLN A 95 18.84 17.26 -2.64
CA GLN A 95 18.42 18.32 -3.57
C GLN A 95 18.04 17.85 -4.97
N ARG A 96 17.57 16.59 -5.08
CA ARG A 96 17.12 15.97 -6.32
C ARG A 96 15.96 15.03 -6.05
N CYS A 97 15.06 14.88 -7.03
CA CYS A 97 13.99 13.90 -6.97
C CYS A 97 14.57 12.48 -7.06
N ALA A 98 14.25 11.62 -6.10
CA ALA A 98 14.67 10.22 -6.05
C ALA A 98 14.12 9.38 -7.22
N GLN A 99 13.02 9.82 -7.85
CA GLN A 99 12.37 9.08 -8.93
C GLN A 99 12.79 9.53 -10.33
N CYS A 100 12.89 10.84 -10.58
CA CYS A 100 13.17 11.38 -11.91
C CYS A 100 14.51 12.11 -12.04
N GLY A 101 15.25 12.29 -10.94
CA GLY A 101 16.54 12.97 -10.92
C GLY A 101 16.49 14.50 -11.03
N ARG A 102 15.33 15.10 -11.36
CA ARG A 102 15.19 16.57 -11.49
C ARG A 102 15.56 17.29 -10.19
N THR A 103 16.21 18.45 -10.35
CA THR A 103 16.72 19.33 -9.30
C THR A 103 15.96 20.66 -9.28
N PRO A 104 15.76 21.31 -8.11
CA PRO A 104 15.12 22.63 -8.04
C PRO A 104 15.83 23.72 -8.84
N THR A 105 17.16 23.66 -8.93
CA THR A 105 17.99 24.68 -9.59
C THR A 105 17.94 24.61 -11.11
N GLU A 106 18.05 23.40 -11.69
CA GLU A 106 18.11 23.25 -13.15
C GLU A 106 16.73 23.08 -13.78
N HIS A 107 15.79 22.48 -13.04
CA HIS A 107 14.48 22.10 -13.58
C HIS A 107 13.32 22.88 -12.98
N HIS A 108 13.60 23.81 -12.05
CA HIS A 108 12.59 24.63 -11.37
C HIS A 108 11.46 23.83 -10.71
N VAL A 109 11.76 22.62 -10.22
CA VAL A 109 10.80 21.76 -9.51
C VAL A 109 10.81 22.01 -8.01
N VAL A 110 9.66 21.86 -7.35
CA VAL A 110 9.56 21.84 -5.89
C VAL A 110 9.72 20.41 -5.39
N LEU A 111 10.62 20.20 -4.43
CA LEU A 111 10.78 18.92 -3.75
C LEU A 111 9.93 18.85 -2.48
N VAL A 112 9.31 17.69 -2.29
CA VAL A 112 8.50 17.33 -1.14
C VAL A 112 9.03 16.03 -0.52
N VAL A 113 8.76 15.86 0.77
CA VAL A 113 9.04 14.60 1.45
C VAL A 113 7.88 13.65 1.20
N ASP A 114 8.21 12.44 0.78
CA ASP A 114 7.27 11.36 0.48
C ASP A 114 7.71 10.06 1.17
N HIS A 115 6.73 9.21 1.50
CA HIS A 115 6.93 7.94 2.18
C HIS A 115 6.98 6.79 1.17
N LYS A 116 8.14 6.18 0.90
CA LYS A 116 8.30 5.05 -0.04
C LYS A 116 7.13 4.05 0.09
N VAL A 117 6.85 3.62 1.31
CA VAL A 117 5.63 2.91 1.71
C VAL A 117 4.61 3.91 2.26
N PRO A 118 3.39 4.00 1.69
CA PRO A 118 2.35 4.86 2.24
C PRO A 118 2.01 4.55 3.70
N ARG A 119 1.78 5.59 4.53
CA ARG A 119 1.43 5.42 5.96
C ARG A 119 0.20 4.55 6.19
N HIS A 120 -0.82 4.68 5.33
CA HIS A 120 -2.06 3.90 5.45
C HIS A 120 -1.86 2.41 5.14
N TRP A 121 -0.71 2.02 4.57
CA TRP A 121 -0.26 0.63 4.43
C TRP A 121 0.72 0.21 5.54
N GLY A 122 0.96 1.06 6.54
CA GLY A 122 1.90 0.79 7.64
C GLY A 122 3.28 1.43 7.50
N GLY A 123 3.51 2.29 6.49
CA GLY A 123 4.79 3.00 6.34
C GLY A 123 5.12 3.93 7.52
N THR A 124 6.37 3.86 8.01
CA THR A 124 6.87 4.62 9.16
C THR A 124 7.40 6.00 8.77
N ASP A 125 7.61 6.88 9.76
CA ASP A 125 8.31 8.17 9.61
C ASP A 125 9.85 8.01 9.74
N GLU A 126 10.37 6.79 9.65
CA GLU A 126 11.82 6.52 9.70
C GLU A 126 12.50 6.93 8.40
N LEU A 127 13.77 7.33 8.50
CA LEU A 127 14.52 7.91 7.37
C LEU A 127 14.60 6.96 6.17
N ASP A 128 14.65 5.65 6.40
CA ASP A 128 14.72 4.61 5.37
C ASP A 128 13.43 4.51 4.53
N ASN A 129 12.27 4.83 5.11
CA ASN A 129 10.98 4.90 4.44
C ASN A 129 10.69 6.26 3.82
N LEU A 130 11.55 7.27 4.00
CA LEU A 130 11.36 8.60 3.43
C LEU A 130 12.22 8.80 2.18
N GLN A 131 11.71 9.62 1.25
CA GLN A 131 12.43 10.01 0.04
C GLN A 131 12.06 11.43 -0.42
N PRO A 132 12.99 12.16 -1.06
CA PRO A 132 12.69 13.41 -1.74
C PRO A 132 12.07 13.14 -3.11
N LEU A 133 10.86 13.63 -3.38
CA LEU A 133 10.24 13.59 -4.71
C LEU A 133 9.89 14.99 -5.18
N CYS A 134 9.87 15.23 -6.49
CA CYS A 134 9.20 16.42 -7.00
C CYS A 134 7.67 16.28 -6.88
N GLU A 135 6.94 17.39 -6.87
CA GLU A 135 5.47 17.40 -6.75
C GLU A 135 4.78 16.51 -7.78
N ASP A 136 5.25 16.53 -9.04
CA ASP A 136 4.72 15.69 -10.13
C ASP A 136 4.87 14.19 -9.82
N CYS A 137 6.08 13.78 -9.43
CA CYS A 137 6.37 12.38 -9.09
C CYS A 137 5.58 11.93 -7.86
N ASN A 138 5.50 12.77 -6.83
CA ASN A 138 4.70 12.50 -5.63
C ASN A 138 3.20 12.34 -5.97
N SER A 139 2.67 13.20 -6.83
CA SER A 139 1.28 13.13 -7.29
C SER A 139 1.02 11.85 -8.09
N GLY A 140 1.89 11.53 -9.06
CA GLY A 140 1.80 10.30 -9.86
C GLY A 140 1.90 9.04 -8.99
N LYS A 141 2.79 9.04 -8.01
CA LYS A 141 2.94 7.96 -7.03
C LYS A 141 1.67 7.76 -6.21
N LYS A 142 1.06 8.84 -5.70
CA LYS A 142 -0.21 8.78 -4.97
C LYS A 142 -1.34 8.24 -5.83
N ALA A 143 -1.41 8.66 -7.10
CA ALA A 143 -2.40 8.15 -8.05
C ALA A 143 -2.22 6.64 -8.29
N PHE A 144 -0.98 6.17 -8.44
CA PHE A 144 -0.68 4.74 -8.59
C PHE A 144 -1.10 3.93 -7.38
N TYR A 145 -0.64 4.27 -6.17
CA TYR A 145 -0.99 3.50 -4.97
C TYR A 145 -2.47 3.60 -4.60
N GLY A 146 -3.11 4.73 -4.93
CA GLY A 146 -4.56 4.89 -4.76
C GLY A 146 -5.39 3.85 -5.51
N THR A 147 -4.86 3.22 -6.57
CA THR A 147 -5.54 2.12 -7.27
C THR A 147 -5.61 0.82 -6.45
N TYR A 148 -4.84 0.72 -5.37
CA TYR A 148 -4.77 -0.44 -4.48
C TYR A 148 -5.23 -0.11 -3.05
N ASP A 149 -5.83 1.07 -2.81
CA ASP A 149 -6.34 1.47 -1.48
C ASP A 149 -7.40 0.50 -0.96
N ASP A 150 -8.12 -0.19 -1.85
CA ASP A 150 -9.08 -1.23 -1.51
C ASP A 150 -8.42 -2.44 -0.84
N TYR A 151 -7.17 -2.74 -1.20
CA TYR A 151 -6.36 -3.81 -0.62
C TYR A 151 -5.50 -3.34 0.55
N ALA A 152 -5.73 -2.13 1.09
CA ALA A 152 -4.84 -1.54 2.09
C ALA A 152 -4.66 -2.40 3.35
N ASN A 153 -5.72 -3.08 3.79
CA ASN A 153 -5.67 -3.97 4.94
C ASN A 153 -4.82 -5.21 4.63
N GLU A 154 -5.09 -5.86 3.50
CA GLU A 154 -4.36 -7.05 3.07
C GLU A 154 -2.89 -6.76 2.77
N ILE A 155 -2.60 -5.60 2.17
CA ILE A 155 -1.23 -5.13 1.96
C ILE A 155 -0.53 -4.93 3.31
N LYS A 156 -1.22 -4.32 4.30
CA LYS A 156 -0.67 -4.12 5.65
C LYS A 156 -0.43 -5.45 6.37
N GLU A 157 -1.35 -6.40 6.28
CA GLU A 157 -1.17 -7.73 6.87
C GLU A 157 -0.02 -8.49 6.21
N ALA A 158 0.05 -8.46 4.87
CA ALA A 158 1.17 -9.04 4.14
C ALA A 158 2.50 -8.40 4.57
N ALA A 159 2.55 -7.07 4.71
CA ALA A 159 3.71 -6.32 5.15
C ALA A 159 4.23 -6.71 6.55
N ASN A 160 3.33 -7.17 7.42
CA ASN A 160 3.66 -7.57 8.78
C ASN A 160 4.35 -8.94 8.85
N HIS A 161 4.40 -9.71 7.76
CA HIS A 161 5.16 -10.95 7.73
C HIS A 161 6.67 -10.69 7.90
N ASP A 162 7.36 -11.49 8.71
CA ASP A 162 8.77 -11.27 9.05
C ASP A 162 9.68 -11.46 7.82
N GLU A 163 9.55 -12.60 7.15
CA GLU A 163 10.38 -12.91 5.97
C GLU A 163 9.86 -12.23 4.69
N PRO A 164 10.74 -11.71 3.80
CA PRO A 164 10.37 -11.15 2.50
C PRO A 164 9.52 -12.08 1.64
N HIS A 165 9.79 -13.40 1.67
CA HIS A 165 9.01 -14.40 0.95
C HIS A 165 7.56 -14.41 1.38
N GLY A 166 7.32 -14.40 2.69
CA GLY A 166 5.97 -14.36 3.24
C GLY A 166 5.27 -13.06 2.90
N ARG A 167 5.96 -11.91 2.96
CA ARG A 167 5.39 -10.62 2.53
C ARG A 167 4.93 -10.64 1.07
N ILE A 168 5.76 -11.17 0.18
CA ILE A 168 5.42 -11.32 -1.24
C ILE A 168 4.28 -12.33 -1.42
N GLY A 169 4.34 -13.48 -0.75
CA GLY A 169 3.35 -14.54 -0.90
C GLY A 169 1.97 -14.14 -0.37
N GLU A 170 1.89 -13.53 0.81
CA GLU A 170 0.64 -13.02 1.37
C GLU A 170 0.03 -11.92 0.50
N LEU A 171 0.86 -11.05 -0.08
CA LEU A 171 0.38 -10.08 -1.06
C LEU A 171 -0.22 -10.78 -2.30
N LEU A 172 0.44 -11.80 -2.83
CA LEU A 172 -0.09 -12.54 -3.99
C LEU A 172 -1.40 -13.27 -3.66
N LYS A 173 -1.51 -13.87 -2.47
CA LYS A 173 -2.74 -14.51 -1.97
C LYS A 173 -3.89 -13.50 -1.84
N ALA A 174 -3.61 -12.30 -1.33
CA ALA A 174 -4.59 -11.23 -1.19
C ALA A 174 -5.26 -10.84 -2.51
N PHE A 175 -4.54 -10.94 -3.63
CA PHE A 175 -5.08 -10.66 -4.95
C PHE A 175 -5.86 -11.83 -5.55
N GLN A 176 -5.96 -12.99 -4.87
CA GLN A 176 -6.83 -14.11 -5.26
C GLN A 176 -6.71 -14.54 -6.73
N GLY A 177 -5.48 -14.57 -7.25
CA GLY A 177 -5.19 -14.92 -8.65
C GLY A 177 -5.26 -13.76 -9.65
N ASP A 178 -5.58 -12.54 -9.20
CA ASP A 178 -5.42 -11.33 -9.99
C ASP A 178 -3.96 -10.88 -10.09
N TRP A 179 -3.71 -9.97 -11.03
CA TRP A 179 -2.38 -9.49 -11.35
C TRP A 179 -1.90 -8.40 -10.39
N VAL A 180 -0.77 -8.66 -9.73
CA VAL A 180 -0.05 -7.72 -8.87
C VAL A 180 1.11 -7.09 -9.64
N PRO A 181 1.21 -5.76 -9.74
CA PRO A 181 2.35 -5.10 -10.37
C PRO A 181 3.65 -5.34 -9.61
N SER A 182 4.76 -5.43 -10.35
CA SER A 182 6.11 -5.54 -9.79
C SER A 182 6.45 -4.43 -8.77
N GLU A 183 5.96 -3.22 -9.04
CA GLU A 183 6.19 -2.04 -8.22
C GLU A 183 5.53 -2.18 -6.85
N LEU A 184 4.33 -2.78 -6.79
CA LEU A 184 3.66 -3.06 -5.52
C LEU A 184 4.37 -4.18 -4.75
N ILE A 185 4.78 -5.25 -5.44
CA ILE A 185 5.53 -6.35 -4.83
C ILE A 185 6.83 -5.84 -4.21
N GLY A 186 7.59 -5.02 -4.92
CA GLY A 186 8.86 -4.47 -4.43
C GLY A 186 8.69 -3.60 -3.19
N VAL A 187 7.62 -2.80 -3.13
CA VAL A 187 7.27 -1.99 -1.94
C VAL A 187 6.98 -2.89 -0.75
N VAL A 188 6.11 -3.87 -0.92
CA VAL A 188 5.69 -4.77 0.18
C VAL A 188 6.83 -5.65 0.66
N ALA A 189 7.63 -6.18 -0.26
CA ALA A 189 8.86 -6.90 0.05
C ALA A 189 9.85 -6.06 0.85
N SER A 190 9.81 -4.73 0.74
CA SER A 190 10.74 -3.80 1.40
C SER A 190 10.23 -3.18 2.71
N MET A 191 8.98 -3.43 3.12
CA MET A 191 8.33 -2.71 4.22
C MET A 191 8.98 -2.85 5.62
N LYS A 192 9.54 -4.01 5.98
CA LYS A 192 10.27 -4.21 7.26
C LYS A 192 11.78 -4.09 7.11
N GLN A 193 12.29 -4.38 5.93
CA GLN A 193 13.71 -4.40 5.62
C GLN A 193 13.83 -4.17 4.12
N TYR A 194 14.68 -3.24 3.70
CA TYR A 194 14.97 -3.01 2.28
C TYR A 194 15.39 -4.32 1.59
N GLN A 195 14.79 -4.64 0.45
CA GLN A 195 15.07 -5.84 -0.34
C GLN A 195 15.38 -5.47 -1.80
N ASP A 196 16.66 -5.48 -2.15
CA ASP A 196 17.09 -5.23 -3.54
C ASP A 196 16.83 -6.44 -4.45
N ASP A 197 16.73 -7.65 -3.87
CA ASP A 197 16.58 -8.92 -4.58
C ASP A 197 15.18 -9.55 -4.45
N TRP A 198 14.13 -8.73 -4.26
CA TRP A 198 12.76 -9.24 -4.11
C TRP A 198 12.32 -10.15 -5.28
N GLN A 199 12.85 -9.94 -6.49
CA GLN A 199 12.57 -10.81 -7.64
C GLN A 199 13.13 -12.22 -7.41
N LYS A 200 14.27 -12.35 -6.73
CA LYS A 200 14.84 -13.63 -6.34
C LYS A 200 13.94 -14.30 -5.29
N ARG A 201 13.55 -13.57 -4.24
CA ARG A 201 12.62 -14.05 -3.20
C ARG A 201 11.29 -14.56 -3.81
N LEU A 202 10.73 -13.82 -4.77
CA LEU A 202 9.54 -14.24 -5.51
C LEU A 202 9.76 -15.51 -6.32
N ARG A 203 10.92 -15.67 -6.99
CA ARG A 203 11.22 -16.89 -7.75
C ARG A 203 11.35 -18.10 -6.84
N GLU A 204 11.99 -17.94 -5.68
CA GLU A 204 12.19 -19.00 -4.69
C GLU A 204 10.86 -19.54 -4.10
N LEU A 205 9.76 -18.77 -4.14
CA LEU A 205 8.43 -19.29 -3.79
C LEU A 205 8.02 -20.49 -4.65
N ARG A 206 8.51 -20.59 -5.90
CA ARG A 206 8.23 -21.75 -6.77
C ARG A 206 8.86 -23.04 -6.25
N THR A 207 9.95 -22.96 -5.47
CA THR A 207 10.55 -24.11 -4.80
C THR A 207 9.59 -24.72 -3.78
N LEU A 208 8.69 -23.92 -3.21
CA LEU A 208 7.63 -24.37 -2.31
C LEU A 208 6.38 -24.89 -3.06
N GLY A 209 6.47 -25.18 -4.36
CA GLY A 209 5.34 -25.67 -5.16
C GLY A 209 4.36 -24.60 -5.63
N TRP A 210 4.62 -23.31 -5.37
CA TRP A 210 3.73 -22.24 -5.83
C TRP A 210 3.78 -22.07 -7.36
N GLN A 211 2.61 -21.87 -7.97
CA GLN A 211 2.47 -21.60 -9.40
C GLN A 211 2.26 -20.11 -9.63
N ILE A 212 3.33 -19.41 -10.03
CA ILE A 212 3.33 -17.96 -10.24
C ILE A 212 3.52 -17.65 -11.72
N ASP A 213 2.47 -17.09 -12.34
CA ASP A 213 2.50 -16.56 -13.70
C ASP A 213 3.17 -15.18 -13.74
N PHE A 214 3.67 -14.81 -14.92
CA PHE A 214 4.27 -13.51 -15.20
C PHE A 214 3.71 -12.95 -16.51
N LYS A 215 3.48 -11.64 -16.56
CA LYS A 215 3.25 -10.90 -17.80
C LYS A 215 4.03 -9.60 -17.80
N LYS A 216 4.41 -9.14 -19.00
CA LYS A 216 4.96 -7.81 -19.23
C LYS A 216 4.13 -7.06 -20.26
N LYS A 217 3.93 -5.77 -20.04
CA LYS A 217 3.25 -4.87 -20.98
C LYS A 217 4.09 -3.62 -21.18
N LYS A 218 4.27 -3.18 -22.43
CA LYS A 218 4.92 -1.90 -22.71
C LYS A 218 3.93 -0.78 -22.39
N ASP A 219 4.32 0.14 -21.53
CA ASP A 219 3.56 1.37 -21.29
C ASP A 219 3.66 2.25 -22.55
N PRO A 220 2.54 2.56 -23.22
CA PRO A 220 2.56 3.38 -24.43
C PRO A 220 3.04 4.81 -24.16
N LYS A 221 2.93 5.32 -22.92
CA LYS A 221 3.36 6.69 -22.60
C LYS A 221 4.84 6.78 -22.29
N SER A 222 5.35 5.96 -21.37
CA SER A 222 6.76 6.00 -20.97
C SER A 222 7.67 5.10 -21.80
N GLY A 223 7.12 4.19 -22.59
CA GLY A 223 7.86 3.16 -23.31
C GLY A 223 8.47 2.06 -22.43
N ARG A 224 8.33 2.17 -21.09
CA ARG A 224 8.86 1.21 -20.11
C ARG A 224 8.04 -0.08 -20.11
N PHE A 225 8.69 -1.20 -19.81
CA PHE A 225 7.99 -2.46 -19.59
C PHE A 225 7.51 -2.55 -18.15
N LEU A 226 6.19 -2.63 -17.97
CA LEU A 226 5.55 -2.89 -16.69
C LEU A 226 5.37 -4.39 -16.54
N SER A 227 5.84 -4.93 -15.41
CA SER A 227 5.75 -6.35 -15.10
C SER A 227 4.65 -6.61 -14.08
N SER A 228 3.98 -7.75 -14.18
CA SER A 228 2.99 -8.17 -13.20
C SER A 228 3.05 -9.67 -12.99
N TYR A 229 2.69 -10.09 -11.78
CA TYR A 229 2.71 -11.48 -11.35
C TYR A 229 1.35 -11.85 -10.78
N ARG A 230 0.99 -13.13 -10.82
CA ARG A 230 -0.17 -13.66 -10.10
C ARG A 230 0.14 -15.06 -9.59
N ALA A 231 -0.34 -15.40 -8.40
CA ALA A 231 -0.33 -16.77 -7.91
C ALA A 231 -1.61 -17.48 -8.36
N LYS A 232 -1.49 -18.52 -9.18
CA LYS A 232 -2.61 -19.38 -9.58
C LYS A 232 -2.89 -20.47 -8.54
N HIS A 233 -1.82 -20.92 -7.91
CA HIS A 233 -1.81 -21.96 -6.89
C HIS A 233 -0.72 -21.63 -5.89
N TRP A 234 -0.96 -21.94 -4.63
CA TRP A 234 0.00 -21.79 -3.54
C TRP A 234 -0.17 -22.93 -2.54
N GLU A 235 0.94 -23.37 -1.99
CA GLU A 235 0.96 -24.33 -0.89
C GLU A 235 0.88 -23.61 0.47
N PRO A 236 0.44 -24.31 1.53
CA PRO A 236 0.57 -23.82 2.90
C PRO A 236 2.01 -23.40 3.21
N TRP A 237 2.18 -22.43 4.11
CA TRP A 237 3.51 -22.06 4.55
C TRP A 237 4.16 -23.21 5.35
N PRO A 238 5.48 -23.41 5.21
CA PRO A 238 6.19 -24.40 6.01
C PRO A 238 6.18 -24.00 7.49
N GLU A 239 6.33 -24.99 8.36
CA GLU A 239 6.55 -24.73 9.78
C GLU A 239 7.93 -24.08 9.99
N GLY A 240 7.99 -23.00 10.75
CA GLY A 240 9.23 -22.27 11.01
C GLY A 240 9.64 -21.34 9.87
N SER A 241 10.92 -21.33 9.51
CA SER A 241 11.45 -20.36 8.56
C SER A 241 11.24 -20.77 7.11
N ILE A 242 10.64 -19.88 6.32
CA ILE A 242 10.40 -20.05 4.89
C ILE A 242 11.75 -20.21 4.15
N ARG A 243 12.72 -19.36 4.46
CA ARG A 243 14.05 -19.42 3.83
C ARG A 243 14.80 -20.71 4.14
N ALA A 244 14.68 -21.22 5.36
CA ALA A 244 15.33 -22.47 5.75
C ALA A 244 14.76 -23.65 4.95
N GLU A 245 13.43 -23.72 4.81
CA GLU A 245 12.78 -24.76 4.03
C GLU A 245 13.13 -24.70 2.55
N ILE A 246 13.13 -23.50 1.95
CA ILE A 246 13.57 -23.32 0.56
C ILE A 246 14.99 -23.85 0.38
N SER A 247 15.88 -23.54 1.32
CA SER A 247 17.29 -23.99 1.25
C SER A 247 17.41 -25.51 1.36
N ARG A 248 16.59 -26.16 2.19
CA ARG A 248 16.52 -27.63 2.32
C ARG A 248 16.06 -28.28 1.00
N LEU A 249 14.94 -27.81 0.44
CA LEU A 249 14.40 -28.34 -0.82
C LEU A 249 15.35 -28.14 -2.01
N GLU A 250 16.07 -27.01 -2.06
CA GLU A 250 17.09 -26.77 -3.07
C GLU A 250 18.31 -27.69 -2.94
N GLN A 251 18.63 -28.18 -1.74
CA GLN A 251 19.69 -29.16 -1.52
C GLN A 251 19.24 -30.56 -1.89
N ASP A 252 18.02 -30.94 -1.52
CA ASP A 252 17.45 -32.26 -1.82
C ASP A 252 17.25 -32.46 -3.33
N GLY A 253 16.84 -31.42 -4.06
CA GLY A 253 16.67 -31.50 -5.52
C GLY A 253 17.96 -31.46 -6.35
N LYS A 254 19.13 -31.31 -5.72
CA LYS A 254 20.45 -31.38 -6.36
C LYS A 254 21.14 -32.74 -6.21
N GLN A 255 20.59 -33.63 -5.38
CA GLN A 255 21.00 -35.03 -5.26
C GLN A 255 20.25 -35.88 -6.30
#